data_AF-A0A1I2UDP3-F1
#
_entry.id   AF-A0A1I2UDP3-F1
#
_cell.length_a   1.000
_cell.length_b   1.000
_cell.length_c   1.000
_cell.angle_alpha   90.00
_cell.angle_beta   90.00
_cell.angle_gamma   90.00
#
_symmetry.space_group_name_H-M   'P 1'
#
loop_
_entity.id
_entity.type
_entity.pdbx_description
1 polymer ?
#
loop_
_entity_poly.entity_id
_entity_poly.type
_entity_poly.pdbx_seq_one_letter_code
_entity_poly.pdbx_strand_id
1 'polypeptide(L)' 'MRTLHKISFQFISEPSDVNFGGKVRGGVVMKWIDQAAYTCARTWSETYCVTVYVGRI' A
#
# COMPACT_ATOMS: atom_id res chain seq x y z
N MET A 1 16.77 -13.22 14.63
CA MET A 1 15.38 -13.72 14.76
C MET A 1 14.59 -13.21 13.57
N ARG A 2 14.19 -14.08 12.64
CA ARG A 2 13.52 -13.71 11.38
C ARG A 2 12.03 -13.50 11.67
N THR A 3 11.54 -12.26 11.60
CA THR A 3 10.12 -11.94 11.77
C THR A 3 9.36 -12.47 10.55
N LEU A 4 8.66 -13.60 10.72
CA LEU A 4 8.11 -14.41 9.63
C LEU A 4 7.05 -13.71 8.75
N HIS A 5 6.51 -12.56 9.17
CA HIS A 5 5.44 -11.85 8.44
C HIS A 5 5.62 -10.32 8.38
N LYS A 6 6.86 -9.81 8.43
CA LYS A 6 7.11 -8.38 8.21
C LYS A 6 7.36 -8.10 6.73
N ILE A 7 6.55 -7.23 6.15
CA ILE A 7 6.74 -6.72 4.78
C ILE A 7 7.09 -5.23 4.81
N SER A 8 7.87 -4.76 3.85
CA SER A 8 8.20 -3.35 3.67
C SER A 8 8.23 -3.03 2.18
N PHE A 9 7.52 -1.97 1.78
CA PHE A 9 7.48 -1.49 0.41
C PHE A 9 8.12 -0.10 0.37
N GLN A 10 8.85 0.18 -0.70
CA GLN A 10 9.39 1.50 -1.00
C GLN A 10 8.90 1.88 -2.40
N PHE A 11 8.24 3.03 -2.49
CA PHE A 11 7.67 3.52 -3.74
C PHE A 11 8.37 4.80 -4.16
N ILE A 12 8.59 4.92 -5.46
CA ILE A 12 8.99 6.18 -6.10
C ILE A 12 7.79 6.68 -6.90
N SER A 13 7.43 7.95 -6.73
CA SER A 13 6.34 8.54 -7.50
C SER A 13 6.75 8.74 -8.95
N GLU A 14 5.87 8.40 -9.88
CA GLU A 14 6.06 8.80 -11.27
C GLU A 14 5.76 10.29 -11.44
N PRO A 15 6.32 10.97 -12.46
CA PRO A 15 5.96 12.35 -12.78
C PRO A 15 4.45 12.55 -12.99
N SER A 16 3.76 11.53 -13.49
CA SER A 16 2.31 11.48 -13.70
C SER A 16 1.52 11.47 -12.38
N ASP A 17 2.08 10.98 -11.28
CA ASP A 17 1.41 10.87 -9.98
C ASP A 17 1.33 12.21 -9.23
N VAL A 18 2.16 13.16 -9.66
CA VAL A 18 2.36 14.46 -9.02
C VAL A 18 1.40 15.49 -9.63
N ASN A 19 0.75 16.28 -8.78
CA ASN A 19 -0.10 17.39 -9.21
C ASN A 19 0.72 18.63 -9.60
N PHE A 20 0.07 19.65 -10.14
CA PHE A 20 0.73 20.91 -10.53
C PHE A 20 1.49 21.59 -9.38
N GLY A 21 1.15 21.30 -8.12
CA GLY A 21 1.82 21.82 -6.93
C GLY A 21 2.98 20.96 -6.43
N GLY A 22 3.46 19.98 -7.20
CA GLY A 22 4.58 19.13 -6.82
C GLY A 22 4.26 18.07 -5.75
N LYS A 23 2.97 17.84 -5.46
CA LYS A 23 2.54 16.84 -4.46
C LYS A 23 1.97 15.60 -5.12
N VAL A 24 2.30 14.43 -4.58
CA VAL A 24 1.68 13.17 -4.98
C VAL A 24 0.18 13.22 -4.66
N ARG A 25 -0.65 12.79 -5.61
CA ARG A 25 -2.10 12.70 -5.41
C ARG A 25 -2.42 11.67 -4.33
N GLY A 26 -3.30 12.01 -3.39
CA GLY A 26 -3.67 11.12 -2.28
C GLY A 26 -4.18 9.74 -2.73
N GLY A 27 -4.87 9.66 -3.87
CA GLY A 27 -5.31 8.40 -4.47
C GLY A 27 -4.17 7.43 -4.81
N VAL A 28 -3.01 7.95 -5.22
CA VAL A 28 -1.82 7.14 -5.52
C VAL A 28 -1.25 6.57 -4.22
N VAL A 29 -1.18 7.39 -3.17
CA VAL A 29 -0.72 6.95 -1.85
C VAL A 29 -1.67 5.89 -1.27
N MET A 30 -2.99 6.07 -1.41
CA MET A 30 -3.98 5.07 -0.98
C MET A 30 -3.82 3.74 -1.72
N LYS A 31 -3.52 3.77 -3.03
CA LYS A 31 -3.19 2.56 -3.81
C LYS A 31 -1.96 1.84 -3.24
N TRP A 32 -0.90 2.57 -2.90
CA TRP A 32 0.30 1.98 -2.30
C TRP A 32 0.03 1.36 -0.93
N ILE A 33 -0.80 2.01 -0.10
CA ILE A 33 -1.23 1.49 1.20
C ILE A 33 -2.00 0.18 1.01
N ASP A 34 -2.97 0.15 0.08
CA ASP A 34 -3.77 -1.05 -0.20
C ASP A 34 -2.91 -2.22 -0.71
N GLN A 35 -1.94 -1.96 -1.60
CA GLN A 35 -1.00 -2.97 -2.10
C GLN A 35 -0.16 -3.60 -0.97
N ALA A 36 0.34 -2.79 -0.06
CA ALA A 36 1.07 -3.29 1.10
C ALA A 36 0.14 -4.09 2.03
N ALA A 37 -1.04 -3.55 2.35
CA ALA A 37 -2.02 -4.22 3.21
C ALA A 37 -2.47 -5.58 2.65
N TYR A 38 -2.80 -5.65 1.36
CA TYR A 38 -3.17 -6.89 0.68
C TYR A 38 -2.04 -7.92 0.75
N THR A 39 -0.80 -7.51 0.46
CA THR A 39 0.35 -8.42 0.54
C THR A 39 0.52 -8.97 1.96
N CYS A 40 0.38 -8.12 2.98
CA CYS A 40 0.46 -8.54 4.38
C CYS A 40 -0.63 -9.57 4.73
N ALA A 41 -1.88 -9.26 4.37
CA ALA A 41 -3.02 -10.14 4.63
C ALA A 41 -2.91 -11.48 3.90
N ARG A 42 -2.51 -11.47 2.62
CA ARG A 42 -2.32 -12.67 1.81
C ARG A 42 -1.16 -13.54 2.31
N THR A 43 -0.06 -12.92 2.75
CA THR A 43 1.09 -13.64 3.30
C THR A 43 0.77 -14.29 4.63
N TRP A 44 -0.07 -13.66 5.47
CA TRP A 44 -0.46 -14.23 6.76
C TRP A 44 -1.55 -15.30 6.64
N SER A 45 -2.60 -15.05 5.84
CA SER A 45 -3.76 -15.94 5.73
C SER A 45 -3.57 -17.10 4.76
N GLU A 46 -2.53 -17.07 3.94
CA GLU A 46 -2.25 -18.01 2.86
C GLU A 46 -3.38 -18.15 1.80
N THR A 47 -4.37 -17.24 1.79
CA THR A 47 -5.55 -17.29 0.91
C THR A 47 -5.89 -15.93 0.29
N TYR A 48 -6.73 -15.92 -0.74
CA TYR A 48 -7.18 -14.68 -1.38
C TYR A 48 -7.88 -13.76 -0.37
N CYS A 49 -7.46 -12.49 -0.35
CA CYS A 49 -7.96 -11.48 0.58
C CYS A 49 -8.64 -10.34 -0.18
N VAL A 50 -9.53 -9.60 0.49
CA VAL A 50 -10.16 -8.40 -0.06
C VAL A 50 -10.17 -7.29 0.99
N THR A 51 -10.01 -6.05 0.54
CA THR A 51 -10.09 -4.88 1.42
C THR A 51 -11.56 -4.54 1.69
N VAL A 52 -12.01 -4.71 2.93
CA VAL A 52 -13.40 -4.44 3.34
C VAL A 52 -13.61 -2.96 3.68
N TYR A 53 -12.61 -2.31 4.27
CA TYR A 53 -12.71 -0.93 4.73
C TYR A 53 -11.33 -0.30 4.87
N VAL A 54 -11.26 0.99 4.55
CA VAL A 54 -10.13 1.87 4.85
C VAL A 54 -10.71 3.15 5.42
N GLY A 55 -10.16 3.66 6.53
CA GLY A 55 -10.59 4.95 7.04
C GLY A 55 -9.69 5.51 8.12
N ARG A 56 -9.98 6.77 8.49
CA ARG A 56 -9.14 7.64 9.33
C ARG A 56 -7.72 7.79 8.75
N ILE A 57 -7.65 8.47 7.60
CA ILE A 57 -6.42 8.87 6.89
C ILE A 57 -6.39 10.39 6.77
#